data_AF-A0A9Q3DMA7-F1
#
_entry.id   AF-A0A9Q3DMA7-F1
#
_cell.length_a   1.000
_cell.length_b   1.000
_cell.length_c   1.000
_cell.angle_alpha   90.00
_cell.angle_beta   90.00
_cell.angle_gamma   90.00
#
_symmetry.space_group_name_H-M   'P 1'
#
loop_
_entity.id
_entity.type
_entity.pdbx_description
1 polymer ?
#
loop_
_entity_poly.entity_id
_entity_poly.type
_entity_poly.pdbx_seq_one_letter_code
_entity_poly.pdbx_strand_id
1 'polypeptide(L)' 'MRFLPCNKEDTDMDTALLFWNKITSTWGVPKIIISDRDPKFTSEFCTKLYDMLGTKVSICTAYHQRTDGLAERMIQKM' A
#
# COMPACT_ATOMS: atom_id res chain seq x y z
N MET A 1 3.26 -6.46 13.29
CA MET A 1 2.63 -5.56 12.30
C MET A 1 3.15 -4.15 12.59
N ARG A 2 3.75 -3.47 11.60
CA ARG A 2 4.35 -2.14 11.77
C ARG A 2 3.54 -1.15 10.93
N PHE A 3 3.09 -0.07 11.57
CA PHE A 3 2.44 1.04 10.89
C PHE A 3 3.46 2.14 10.62
N LEU A 4 3.33 2.80 9.47
CA LEU A 4 4.12 3.96 9.11
C LEU A 4 3.18 5.16 9.03
N PRO A 5 3.50 6.29 9.69
CA PRO A 5 2.73 7.50 9.53
C PRO A 5 2.85 8.00 8.09
N CYS A 6 1.72 8.36 7.48
CA CYS A 6 1.60 8.93 6.15
C CYS A 6 0.60 10.09 6.22
N ASN A 7 0.89 11.20 5.56
CA ASN A 7 -0.01 12.35 5.52
C ASN A 7 -1.03 12.20 4.39
N LYS A 8 -2.22 12.76 4.59
CA LYS A 8 -3.25 12.75 3.54
C LYS A 8 -2.80 13.49 2.28
N GLU A 9 -2.00 14.54 2.44
CA GLU A 9 -1.48 15.39 1.37
C GLU A 9 -0.26 14.79 0.65
N ASP A 10 0.31 13.69 1.15
CA ASP A 10 1.46 13.04 0.53
C ASP A 10 1.10 12.60 -0.89
N THR A 11 1.99 12.87 -1.85
CA THR A 11 1.80 12.42 -3.23
C THR A 11 1.95 10.90 -3.35
N ASP A 12 1.61 10.35 -4.51
CA ASP A 12 1.88 8.95 -4.84
C ASP A 12 3.39 8.65 -4.79
N MET A 13 4.22 9.60 -5.22
CA MET A 13 5.68 9.50 -5.12
C MET A 13 6.18 9.50 -3.67
N ASP A 14 5.68 10.40 -2.81
CA ASP A 14 6.07 10.46 -1.40
C ASP A 14 5.71 9.14 -0.69
N THR A 15 4.54 8.59 -1.01
CA THR A 15 4.08 7.31 -0.48
C THR A 15 4.96 6.15 -0.94
N ALA A 16 5.34 6.12 -2.22
CA ALA A 16 6.25 5.13 -2.77
C ALA A 16 7.65 5.22 -2.14
N LEU A 17 8.17 6.42 -1.92
CA LEU A 17 9.45 6.66 -1.25
C LEU A 17 9.43 6.21 0.21
N LEU A 18 8.37 6.52 0.94
CA LEU A 18 8.21 6.08 2.32
C LEU A 18 8.15 4.55 2.40
N PHE A 19 7.38 3.94 1.50
CA PHE A 19 7.29 2.48 1.39
C PHE A 19 8.66 1.86 1.12
N TRP A 20 9.41 2.39 0.15
CA TRP A 20 10.74 1.89 -0.18
C TRP A 20 11.71 2.03 1.01
N ASN A 21 11.87 3.25 1.53
CA ASN A 21 12.85 3.52 2.57
C ASN A 21 12.57 2.78 3.89
N LYS A 22 11.29 2.48 4.19
CA LYS A 22 10.92 1.91 5.50
C LYS A 22 10.53 0.43 5.42
N ILE A 23 9.78 0.02 4.39
CA ILE A 23 9.33 -1.37 4.25
C ILE A 23 10.41 -2.19 3.55
N THR A 24 10.85 -1.80 2.35
CA THR A 24 11.75 -2.64 1.56
C THR A 24 13.15 -2.75 2.17
N SER A 25 13.64 -1.68 2.80
CA SER A 25 14.90 -1.75 3.55
C SER A 25 14.85 -2.70 4.75
N THR A 26 13.69 -2.91 5.36
CA THR A 26 13.57 -3.75 6.58
C THR A 26 13.24 -5.20 6.24
N TRP A 27 12.42 -5.43 5.22
CA TRP A 27 11.83 -6.76 4.92
C TRP A 27 12.14 -7.27 3.51
N GLY A 28 12.83 -6.47 2.70
CA GLY A 28 13.01 -6.73 1.27
C GLY A 28 11.78 -6.35 0.44
N VAL A 29 11.87 -6.60 -0.86
CA VAL A 29 10.77 -6.30 -1.80
C VAL A 29 9.63 -7.30 -1.57
N PRO A 30 8.41 -6.81 -1.25
CA PRO A 30 7.28 -7.70 -1.05
C PRO A 30 6.83 -8.31 -2.37
N LYS A 31 6.38 -9.57 -2.33
CA LYS A 31 5.84 -10.25 -3.53
C LYS A 31 4.40 -9.84 -3.84
N ILE A 32 3.64 -9.43 -2.82
CA ILE A 32 2.24 -9.08 -2.92
C ILE A 32 1.98 -7.85 -2.05
N ILE A 33 1.29 -6.84 -2.61
CA ILE A 33 0.75 -5.69 -1.88
C ILE A 33 -0.77 -5.77 -1.96
N ILE A 34 -1.44 -5.68 -0.82
CA ILE A 34 -2.89 -5.56 -0.75
C ILE A 34 -3.18 -4.10 -0.42
N SER A 35 -3.85 -3.40 -1.34
CA SER A 35 -4.20 -1.99 -1.18
C SER A 35 -5.67 -1.78 -1.53
N ASP A 36 -6.26 -0.71 -1.03
CA ASP A 36 -7.54 -0.22 -1.50
C ASP A 36 -7.37 0.50 -2.87
N ARG A 37 -8.42 1.20 -3.32
CA ARG A 37 -8.40 1.99 -4.57
C ARG A 37 -7.80 3.38 -4.39
N ASP A 38 -6.96 3.61 -3.39
CA ASP A 38 -6.31 4.90 -3.23
C ASP A 38 -5.40 5.18 -4.45
N PRO A 39 -5.54 6.35 -5.11
CA PRO A 39 -4.73 6.73 -6.26
C PRO A 39 -3.23 6.61 -6.02
N LYS A 40 -2.77 6.72 -4.77
CA LYS A 40 -1.36 6.57 -4.40
C LYS A 40 -0.81 5.17 -4.66
N PHE A 41 -1.66 4.14 -4.70
CA PHE A 41 -1.27 2.76 -5.00
C PHE A 41 -1.73 2.29 -6.37
N THR A 42 -2.71 2.96 -6.97
CA THR A 42 -3.23 2.66 -8.31
C THR A 42 -2.73 3.61 -9.39
N SER A 43 -1.83 4.55 -9.07
CA SER A 43 -1.26 5.46 -10.08
C SER A 43 -0.45 4.69 -11.11
N GLU A 44 -0.32 5.28 -12.31
CA GLU A 44 0.49 4.68 -13.37
C GLU A 44 1.96 4.51 -12.93
N PHE A 45 2.47 5.48 -12.16
CA PHE A 45 3.82 5.43 -11.59
C PHE A 45 4.00 4.22 -10.67
N CYS A 46 3.12 4.08 -9.66
CA CYS A 46 3.20 2.99 -8.71
C CYS A 46 3.00 1.63 -9.39
N THR A 47 2.06 1.54 -10.33
CA THR A 47 1.82 0.30 -11.09
C THR A 47 3.07 -0.14 -11.86
N LYS A 48 3.74 0.78 -12.57
CA LYS A 48 5.00 0.48 -13.28
C LYS A 48 6.14 0.12 -12.33
N LEU A 49 6.22 0.80 -11.19
CA LEU A 49 7.22 0.51 -10.17
C LEU A 49 7.06 -0.92 -9.64
N TYR A 50 5.83 -1.33 -9.30
CA TYR A 50 5.57 -2.68 -8.80
C TYR A 50 5.83 -3.76 -9.85
N ASP A 51 5.49 -3.49 -11.12
CA ASP A 51 5.78 -4.40 -12.24
C ASP A 51 7.30 -4.62 -12.40
N MET A 52 8.09 -3.54 -12.38
CA MET A 52 9.56 -3.62 -12.42
C MET A 52 10.14 -4.39 -11.23
N LEU A 53 9.50 -4.29 -10.06
CA LEU A 53 9.89 -4.99 -8.84
C LEU A 53 9.39 -6.44 -8.78
N GLY A 54 8.61 -6.91 -9.75
CA GLY A 54 7.94 -8.22 -9.71
C GLY A 54 6.94 -8.35 -8.56
N THR A 55 6.41 -7.22 -8.09
CA THR A 55 5.46 -7.13 -6.98
C THR A 55 4.05 -7.12 -7.53
N LYS A 56 3.20 -8.06 -7.08
CA LYS A 56 1.81 -8.09 -7.48
C LYS A 56 0.96 -7.20 -6.57
N VAL A 57 0.30 -6.20 -7.13
CA VAL A 57 -0.71 -5.42 -6.39
C VAL A 57 -2.08 -6.08 -6.54
N SER A 58 -2.73 -6.33 -5.41
CA SER A 58 -4.12 -6.79 -5.35
C SER A 58 -4.97 -5.68 -4.77
N ILE A 59 -5.74 -5.02 -5.64
CA ILE A 59 -6.66 -3.95 -5.24
C ILE A 59 -7.90 -4.60 -4.60
N CYS A 60 -8.03 -4.49 -3.28
CA CYS A 60 -9.27 -4.81 -2.61
C CYS A 60 -10.32 -3.78 -3.02
N THR A 61 -11.41 -4.25 -3.63
CA THR A 61 -12.61 -3.41 -3.76
C THR A 61 -13.15 -3.14 -2.37
N ALA A 62 -13.53 -1.90 -2.08
CA ALA A 62 -14.04 -1.38 -0.80
C ALA A 62 -15.30 -2.07 -0.23
N TYR A 63 -15.57 -3.32 -0.60
CA TYR A 63 -16.71 -4.14 -0.19
C TYR A 63 -16.37 -5.65 -0.15
N HIS A 64 -15.10 -6.05 -0.04
CA HIS A 64 -14.75 -7.46 0.18
C HIS A 64 -14.42 -7.72 1.66
N GLN A 65 -15.48 -7.86 2.46
CA GLN A 65 -15.52 -8.12 3.91
C GLN A 65 -14.74 -9.37 4.40
N ARG A 66 -13.96 -10.04 3.54
CA ARG A 66 -13.18 -11.24 3.91
C ARG A 66 -11.70 -10.99 4.18
N THR A 67 -11.11 -9.92 3.64
CA THR A 67 -9.68 -9.63 3.83
C THR A 67 -9.44 -8.24 4.45
N ASP A 68 -10.31 -7.28 4.16
CA ASP A 68 -10.23 -5.91 4.71
C ASP A 68 -10.66 -5.79 6.16
N GLY A 69 -11.31 -6.81 6.73
CA GLY A 69 -11.84 -6.72 8.09
C GLY A 69 -10.79 -6.51 9.20
N LEU A 70 -9.49 -6.71 8.94
CA LEU A 70 -8.40 -6.34 9.85
C LEU A 70 -7.95 -4.88 9.63
N ALA A 71 -7.79 -4.47 8.37
CA ALA A 71 -7.39 -3.11 8.02
C ALA A 71 -8.50 -2.09 8.36
N GLU A 72 -9.75 -2.38 7.98
CA GLU A 72 -10.93 -1.56 8.28
C GLU A 72 -11.22 -1.46 9.77
N ARG A 73 -11.15 -2.58 10.52
CA ARG A 73 -11.32 -2.55 11.99
C ARG A 73 -10.26 -1.71 12.70
N MET A 74 -9.08 -1.57 12.11
CA MET A 74 -8.02 -0.74 12.66
C MET A 74 -8.21 0.74 12.32
N ILE A 75 -8.69 1.06 11.10
CA ILE A 75 -9.03 2.43 10.71
C ILE A 75 -10.23 2.96 11.51
N GLN A 76 -11.24 2.13 11.79
CA GLN A 76 -12.48 2.53 12.45
C GLN A 76 -12.39 2.65 13.99
N LYS A 77 -11.30 2.20 14.61
CA LYS A 77 -11.05 2.37 16.06
C LYS A 77 -10.29 3.65 16.40
N MET A 78 -10.10 4.51 15.41
CA MET A 78 -9.51 5.84 15.49
C MET A 78 -10.60 6.89 15.35
#